data_AF-A0A955STZ8-F1
#
_entry.id   AF-A0A955STZ8-F1
#
_cell.length_a   1.000
_cell.length_b   1.000
_cell.length_c   1.000
_cell.angle_alpha   90.00
_cell.angle_beta   90.00
_cell.angle_gamma   90.00
#
_symmetry.space_group_name_H-M   'P 1'
#
loop_
_entity.id
_entity.type
_entity.pdbx_description
1 polymer ?
#
loop_
_entity_poly.entity_id
_entity_poly.type
_entity_poly.pdbx_seq_one_letter_code
_entity_poly.pdbx_strand_id
1 'polypeptide(L)'
;VDVMKVQPQTIYPSLEFTGSVISQEVARIHPEVGGTVDQVNVRVGNRVQKGQVLVELDPSDFELRLQIARAERLKASAEYRRMIRGYRPED
;
A
#
# COMPACT_ATOMS: atom_id res chain seq x y z
N VAL A 1 41.58 -60.15 16.86
CA VAL A 1 41.98 -58.77 16.52
C VAL A 1 41.23 -58.43 15.26
N ASP A 2 40.25 -57.52 15.32
CA ASP A 2 39.52 -57.08 14.14
C ASP A 2 40.36 -56.07 13.38
N VAL A 3 40.47 -56.27 12.06
CA VAL A 3 41.20 -55.39 11.15
C VAL A 3 40.23 -54.87 10.08
N MET A 4 40.12 -53.54 9.99
CA MET A 4 39.37 -52.87 8.92
C MET A 4 40.30 -52.46 7.79
N LYS A 5 39.90 -52.77 6.55
CA LYS A 5 40.55 -52.24 5.34
C LYS A 5 40.12 -50.79 5.12
N VAL A 6 41.08 -49.86 5.17
CA VAL A 6 40.88 -48.46 4.80
C VAL A 6 40.84 -48.34 3.28
N GLN A 7 39.86 -47.61 2.75
CA GLN A 7 39.77 -47.23 1.34
C GLN A 7 39.95 -45.71 1.21
N PRO A 8 40.66 -45.21 0.18
CA PRO A 8 40.74 -43.78 -0.07
C PRO A 8 39.35 -43.23 -0.39
N GLN A 9 38.86 -42.31 0.43
CA GLN A 9 37.62 -41.57 0.16
C GLN A 9 37.94 -40.08 0.16
N THR A 10 37.47 -39.36 -0.86
CA THR A 10 37.57 -37.90 -0.90
C THR A 10 36.59 -37.32 0.11
N ILE A 11 37.12 -36.73 1.18
CA ILE A 11 36.34 -36.03 2.19
C ILE A 11 36.32 -34.54 1.81
N TYR A 12 35.14 -34.02 1.55
CA TYR A 12 34.94 -32.58 1.42
C TYR A 12 34.81 -31.98 2.82
N PRO A 13 35.62 -30.98 3.19
CA PRO A 13 35.44 -30.29 4.46
C PRO A 13 34.08 -29.58 4.48
N SER A 14 33.24 -29.90 5.45
CA SER A 14 32.00 -29.17 5.72
C SER A 14 32.35 -27.91 6.52
N LEU A 15 31.92 -26.75 6.03
CA LEU A 15 31.94 -25.52 6.81
C LEU A 15 30.55 -25.30 7.40
N GLU A 16 30.49 -25.21 8.73
CA GLU A 16 29.29 -24.83 9.46
C GLU A 16 29.27 -23.32 9.63
N PHE A 17 28.16 -22.68 9.25
CA PHE A 17 27.96 -21.26 9.42
C PHE A 17 26.73 -21.03 10.29
N THR A 18 26.85 -20.12 11.25
CA THR A 18 25.71 -19.61 12.00
C THR A 18 25.19 -18.36 11.31
N GLY A 19 23.90 -18.33 10.99
CA GLY A 19 23.25 -17.19 10.36
C GLY A 19 21.89 -16.92 10.98
N SER A 20 21.41 -15.67 10.87
CA SER A 20 20.06 -15.30 11.29
C SER A 20 19.21 -15.03 10.06
N VAL A 21 17.99 -15.58 10.05
CA VAL A 21 17.02 -15.30 8.98
C VAL A 21 16.31 -14.00 9.33
N ILE A 22 16.43 -13.02 8.44
CA ILE A 22 15.71 -11.74 8.53
C ILE A 22 14.67 -11.65 7.41
N SER A 23 13.58 -10.94 7.67
CA SER A 23 12.62 -10.60 6.62
C SER A 23 13.31 -9.76 5.55
N GLN A 24 13.16 -10.15 4.29
CA GLN A 24 13.71 -9.39 3.17
C GLN A 24 13.09 -7.99 3.04
N GLU A 25 11.82 -7.84 3.40
CA GLU A 25 11.09 -6.57 3.35
C GLU A 25 10.29 -6.34 4.63
N VAL A 26 10.36 -5.10 5.14
CA VAL A 26 9.58 -4.64 6.29
C VAL A 26 8.85 -3.37 5.89
N ALA A 27 7.53 -3.45 5.76
CA ALA A 27 6.69 -2.29 5.48
C ALA A 27 6.17 -1.68 6.79
N ARG A 28 6.46 -0.39 7.01
CA ARG A 28 5.83 0.40 8.08
C ARG A 28 4.64 1.16 7.51
N ILE A 29 3.44 0.78 7.95
CA ILE A 29 2.19 1.37 7.46
C ILE A 29 1.86 2.61 8.28
N HIS A 30 1.56 3.71 7.59
CA HIS A 30 1.09 4.95 8.20
C HIS A 30 -0.05 5.50 7.32
N PRO A 31 -1.05 6.16 7.90
CA PRO A 31 -2.06 6.86 7.12
C PRO A 31 -1.42 8.03 6.36
N GLU A 32 -1.79 8.21 5.09
CA GLU A 32 -1.30 9.33 4.26
C GLU A 32 -1.92 10.67 4.66
N VAL A 33 -3.10 10.62 5.27
CA VAL A 33 -3.85 11.80 5.72
C VAL A 33 -4.15 11.69 7.21
N GLY A 34 -4.20 12.84 7.88
CA GLY A 34 -4.71 12.91 9.24
C GLY A 34 -6.23 12.72 9.26
N GLY A 35 -6.74 12.06 10.28
CA GLY A 35 -8.16 11.81 10.46
C GLY A 35 -8.43 10.94 11.69
N THR A 36 -9.69 10.86 12.08
CA THR A 36 -10.14 9.98 13.17
C THR A 36 -10.23 8.55 12.66
N VAL A 37 -9.74 7.57 13.43
CA VAL A 37 -9.92 6.16 13.10
C VAL A 37 -11.37 5.77 13.39
N ASP A 38 -12.05 5.28 12.36
CA ASP A 38 -13.41 4.73 12.49
C ASP A 38 -13.34 3.24 12.85
N GLN A 39 -12.55 2.46 12.11
CA GLN A 39 -12.43 1.02 12.33
C GLN A 39 -11.00 0.50 12.14
N VAL A 40 -10.65 -0.52 12.94
CA VAL A 40 -9.43 -1.32 12.78
C VAL A 40 -9.82 -2.76 12.43
N ASN A 41 -9.42 -3.23 11.25
CA ASN A 41 -9.84 -4.50 10.67
C ASN A 41 -8.87 -5.66 10.91
N VAL A 42 -7.79 -5.43 11.68
CA VAL A 42 -6.73 -6.42 11.90
C VAL A 42 -6.28 -6.50 13.35
N ARG A 43 -5.75 -7.65 13.74
CA ARG A 43 -5.12 -7.89 15.04
C ARG A 43 -3.63 -8.21 14.89
N VAL A 44 -2.89 -7.99 15.96
CA VAL A 44 -1.45 -8.34 16.02
C VAL A 44 -1.26 -9.81 15.71
N GLY A 45 -0.31 -10.11 14.82
CA GLY A 45 -0.01 -11.47 14.35
C GLY A 45 -0.88 -11.95 13.19
N ASN A 46 -1.84 -11.16 12.69
CA ASN A 46 -2.57 -11.52 11.48
C ASN A 46 -1.67 -11.46 10.23
N ARG A 47 -1.85 -12.43 9.35
CA ARG A 47 -1.28 -12.42 8.00
C ARG A 47 -2.21 -11.62 7.09
N VAL A 48 -1.67 -10.61 6.41
CA VAL A 48 -2.43 -9.72 5.53
C VAL A 48 -1.90 -9.80 4.10
N GLN A 49 -2.73 -9.42 3.13
CA GLN A 49 -2.38 -9.42 1.71
C GLN A 49 -2.36 -8.01 1.15
N LYS A 50 -1.67 -7.82 0.01
CA LYS A 50 -1.63 -6.53 -0.69
C LYS A 50 -3.05 -6.09 -1.05
N GLY A 51 -3.38 -4.84 -0.72
CA GLY A 51 -4.70 -4.25 -0.99
C GLY A 51 -5.77 -4.57 0.06
N GLN A 52 -5.45 -5.36 1.09
CA GLN A 52 -6.36 -5.57 2.21
C GLN A 52 -6.48 -4.30 3.05
N VAL A 53 -7.71 -3.86 3.30
CA VAL A 53 -8.01 -2.73 4.18
C VAL A 53 -7.65 -3.12 5.62
N LEU A 54 -6.76 -2.34 6.23
CA LEU A 54 -6.29 -2.58 7.61
C LEU A 54 -7.00 -1.66 8.61
N VAL A 55 -7.20 -0.40 8.23
CA VAL A 55 -7.78 0.67 9.06
C VAL A 55 -8.64 1.54 8.15
N GLU A 56 -9.78 1.96 8.66
CA GLU A 56 -10.70 2.90 8.02
C GLU A 56 -10.71 4.20 8.83
N LEU A 57 -10.58 5.33 8.14
CA LEU A 57 -10.65 6.66 8.73
C LEU A 57 -12.02 7.26 8.42
N ASP A 58 -12.54 8.09 9.32
CA ASP A 58 -13.80 8.82 9.12
C ASP A 58 -13.68 9.71 7.86
N PRO A 59 -14.49 9.47 6.81
CA PRO A 59 -14.38 10.18 5.54
C PRO A 59 -15.19 11.49 5.52
N SER A 60 -15.98 11.81 6.55
CA SER A 60 -17.01 12.86 6.52
C SER A 60 -16.52 14.21 6.00
N ASP A 61 -15.39 14.70 6.52
CA ASP A 61 -14.80 15.98 6.10
C ASP A 61 -14.29 15.94 4.65
N PHE A 62 -13.74 14.80 4.23
CA PHE A 62 -13.25 14.60 2.87
C PHE A 62 -14.39 14.52 1.88
N GLU A 63 -15.48 13.84 2.23
CA GLU A 63 -16.70 13.77 1.42
C GLU A 63 -17.34 15.13 1.23
N LEU A 64 -17.45 15.92 2.31
CA LEU A 64 -18.01 17.27 2.23
C LEU A 64 -17.16 18.15 1.30
N ARG A 65 -15.84 18.16 1.47
CA ARG A 65 -14.92 18.89 0.59
C ARG A 65 -15.02 18.45 -0.86
N LEU A 66 -15.16 17.14 -1.10
CA LEU A 66 -15.32 16.59 -2.44
C LEU A 66 -16.63 17.05 -3.08
N GLN A 67 -17.72 17.11 -2.31
CA GLN A 67 -19.01 17.63 -2.79
C GLN A 67 -18.91 19.11 -3.17
N ILE A 68 -18.27 19.93 -2.34
CA ILE A 68 -18.03 21.36 -2.63
C ILE A 68 -17.24 21.52 -3.93
N ALA A 69 -16.10 20.82 -4.05
CA ALA A 69 -15.27 20.90 -5.25
C ALA A 69 -16.01 20.43 -6.53
N ARG A 70 -16.87 19.42 -6.43
CA ARG A 70 -17.72 18.96 -7.54
C ARG A 70 -18.74 20.02 -7.94
N ALA A 71 -19.36 20.69 -6.97
CA ALA A 71 -20.33 21.76 -7.24
C ALA A 71 -19.67 22.97 -7.91
N GLU A 72 -18.50 23.38 -7.43
CA GLU A 72 -17.70 24.45 -8.05
C GLU A 72 -17.30 24.12 -9.48
N ARG A 73 -16.81 22.90 -9.72
CA ARG A 73 -16.50 22.42 -11.08
C ARG A 73 -17.73 22.46 -11.98
N LEU A 74 -18.88 22.02 -11.49
CA LEU A 74 -20.12 22.03 -12.27
C LEU A 74 -20.51 23.46 -12.65
N LYS A 75 -20.48 24.40 -11.69
CA LYS A 75 -20.77 25.81 -11.93
C LYS A 75 -19.83 26.41 -12.99
N ALA A 76 -18.52 26.21 -12.83
CA ALA A 76 -17.52 26.69 -13.79
C ALA A 76 -17.74 26.09 -15.19
N SER A 77 -18.07 24.80 -15.27
CA SER A 77 -18.35 24.14 -16.55
C SER A 77 -19.61 24.67 -17.23
N ALA A 78 -20.64 25.04 -16.46
CA ALA A 78 -21.86 25.65 -16.97
C ALA A 78 -21.61 27.09 -17.43
N GLU A 79 -20.80 27.86 -16.70
CA GLU A 79 -20.36 29.20 -17.09
C GLU A 79 -19.56 29.15 -18.39
N TYR A 80 -18.57 28.26 -18.49
CA TYR A 80 -17.81 28.05 -19.71
C TYR A 80 -18.72 27.69 -20.90
N ARG A 81 -19.68 26.79 -20.69
CA ARG A 81 -20.66 26.40 -21.72
C ARG A 81 -21.53 27.58 -22.17
N ARG A 82 -21.88 28.48 -21.25
CA ARG A 82 -22.61 29.71 -21.59
C ARG A 82 -21.74 30.66 -22.39
N MET A 83 -20.47 30.84 -22.02
CA MET A 83 -19.53 31.70 -22.75
C MET A 83 -19.36 31.24 -24.21
N ILE A 84 -19.08 29.94 -24.44
CA ILE A 84 -18.89 29.43 -25.81
C ILE A 84 -20.16 29.41 -26.65
N ARG A 85 -21.35 29.37 -26.03
CA ARG A 85 -22.64 29.42 -26.75
C ARG A 85 -23.11 30.84 -27.02
N GLY A 86 -22.78 31.78 -26.12
CA GLY A 86 -23.07 33.21 -26.27
C GLY A 86 -22.09 33.93 -27.19
N TYR A 87 -20.94 33.31 -27.50
CA TYR A 87 -20.01 33.75 -28.54
C TYR A 87 -20.59 33.42 -29.93
N ARG A 88 -21.58 34.21 -30.37
CA ARG A 88 -21.89 34.35 -31.80
C ARG A 88 -20.93 35.43 -32.31
N PRO A 89 -19.94 35.12 -33.16
CA PRO A 89 -19.17 36.15 -33.82
C PRO A 89 -20.15 36.93 -34.70
N GLU A 90 -20.37 38.20 -34.39
CA GLU A 90 -20.93 39.13 -35.36
C GLU A 90 -19.84 39.42 -36.41
N ASP A 91 -20.06 38.96 -37.64
CA ASP A 91 -19.40 39.47 -38.85
C ASP A 91 -20.15 40.72 -39.35
#